data_AF-A0A352JG76-F1
#
_entry.id   AF-A0A352JG76-F1
#
_cell.length_a   1.000
_cell.length_b   1.000
_cell.length_c   1.000
_cell.angle_alpha   90.00
_cell.angle_beta   90.00
_cell.angle_gamma   90.00
#
_symmetry.space_group_name_H-M   'P 1'
#
loop_
_entity.id
_entity.type
_entity.pdbx_description
1 polymer ?
#
loop_
_entity_poly.entity_id
_entity_poly.type
_entity_poly.pdbx_seq_one_letter_code
_entity_poly.pdbx_strand_id
1 'polypeptide(L)'
;MLTMNRALDEKTSEVEHVYLTDIEIFNLECFVNTFSLRVMTYSLLRDHAEEITIRTLKLLAQQYPVLVNKQLARCEYDMNSVIRYISLSILRDDELFFRETLMDWLANIINSYQVAKECCTCYRLMQTVVGEVLPSECAMLVKPYSDLAISALINA
;
A
#
# COMPACT_ATOMS: atom_id res chain seq x y z
N MET A 1 -7.07 -12.66 -10.64
CA MET A 1 -6.57 -11.96 -9.43
C MET A 1 -6.11 -13.04 -8.48
N LEU A 2 -4.81 -13.12 -8.18
CA LEU A 2 -4.30 -14.05 -7.18
C LEU A 2 -4.77 -13.56 -5.79
N THR A 3 -5.15 -14.47 -4.90
CA THR A 3 -5.58 -14.14 -3.53
C THR A 3 -4.56 -14.53 -2.46
N MET A 4 -3.55 -15.34 -2.82
CA MET A 4 -2.53 -15.87 -1.92
C MET A 4 -1.17 -15.17 -2.15
N ASN A 5 -0.28 -15.10 -1.14
CA ASN A 5 1.05 -14.50 -1.37
C ASN A 5 1.85 -15.28 -2.40
N ARG A 6 2.78 -14.57 -3.05
CA ARG A 6 3.69 -15.13 -4.03
C ARG A 6 4.46 -16.36 -3.51
N ALA A 7 4.95 -16.33 -2.27
CA ALA A 7 5.75 -17.42 -1.71
C ALA A 7 4.98 -18.75 -1.64
N LEU A 8 3.72 -18.72 -1.20
CA LEU A 8 2.87 -19.91 -1.17
C LEU A 8 2.44 -20.31 -2.59
N ASP A 9 2.12 -19.35 -3.47
CA ASP A 9 1.78 -19.62 -4.87
C ASP A 9 2.93 -20.36 -5.60
N GLU A 10 4.17 -19.88 -5.45
CA GLU A 10 5.36 -20.51 -6.04
C GLU A 10 5.54 -21.95 -5.54
N LYS A 11 5.35 -22.20 -4.23
CA LYS A 11 5.48 -23.55 -3.66
C LYS A 11 4.42 -24.54 -4.15
N THR A 12 3.21 -24.07 -4.44
CA THR A 12 2.19 -24.95 -5.05
C THR A 12 2.51 -25.38 -6.48
N SER A 13 3.46 -24.72 -7.14
CA SER A 13 3.89 -25.05 -8.51
C SER A 13 5.05 -26.06 -8.56
N GLU A 14 5.74 -26.30 -7.44
CA GLU A 14 6.91 -27.20 -7.33
C GLU A 14 6.57 -28.59 -6.78
N VAL A 15 5.27 -28.92 -6.67
CA VAL A 15 4.73 -30.09 -5.95
C VAL A 15 5.20 -31.45 -6.50
N GLU A 16 5.71 -31.51 -7.73
CA GLU A 16 6.02 -32.78 -8.37
C GLU A 16 7.20 -33.54 -7.73
N HIS A 17 8.06 -32.91 -6.90
CA HIS A 17 9.29 -33.56 -6.42
C HIS A 17 9.72 -33.37 -4.96
N VAL A 18 9.12 -32.47 -4.16
CA VAL A 18 9.62 -32.18 -2.80
C VAL A 18 8.46 -31.85 -1.83
N TYR A 19 8.56 -32.32 -0.58
CA TYR A 19 7.72 -31.86 0.53
C TYR A 19 8.19 -30.50 1.04
N LEU A 20 7.32 -29.75 1.73
CA LEU A 20 7.74 -28.53 2.43
C LEU A 20 8.81 -28.86 3.48
N THR A 21 9.86 -28.06 3.50
CA THR A 21 10.89 -28.01 4.54
C THR A 21 10.36 -27.35 5.81
N ASP A 22 11.05 -27.54 6.94
CA ASP A 22 10.68 -26.89 8.22
C ASP A 22 10.60 -25.36 8.10
N ILE A 23 11.46 -24.75 7.29
CA ILE A 23 11.46 -23.30 7.03
C ILE A 23 10.20 -22.88 6.27
N GLU A 24 9.78 -23.67 5.27
CA GLU A 24 8.60 -23.36 4.48
C GLU A 24 7.30 -23.57 5.28
N ILE A 25 7.26 -24.58 6.14
CA ILE A 25 6.17 -24.78 7.11
C ILE A 25 6.09 -23.59 8.06
N PHE A 26 7.22 -23.16 8.63
CA PHE A 26 7.28 -22.00 9.52
C PHE A 26 6.76 -20.72 8.83
N ASN A 27 7.12 -20.50 7.57
CA ASN A 27 6.62 -19.34 6.80
C ASN A 27 5.09 -19.41 6.61
N LEU A 28 4.54 -20.60 6.35
CA LEU A 28 3.09 -20.80 6.27
C LEU A 28 2.41 -20.52 7.63
N GLU A 29 3.00 -20.97 8.73
CA GLU A 29 2.49 -20.68 10.08
C GLU A 29 2.50 -19.17 10.36
N CYS A 30 3.58 -18.46 10.04
CA CYS A 30 3.64 -17.00 10.14
C CYS A 30 2.55 -16.31 9.31
N PHE A 31 2.33 -16.77 8.08
CA PHE A 31 1.28 -16.25 7.21
C PHE A 31 -0.10 -16.43 7.85
N VAL A 32 -0.42 -17.62 8.35
CA VAL A 32 -1.71 -17.92 8.99
C VAL A 32 -1.90 -17.11 10.28
N ASN A 33 -0.86 -17.02 11.11
CA ASN A 33 -0.92 -16.35 12.41
C ASN A 33 -1.16 -14.83 12.30
N THR A 34 -0.79 -14.20 11.19
CA THR A 34 -1.02 -12.76 10.94
C THR A 34 -2.30 -12.47 10.16
N PHE A 35 -2.98 -13.50 9.63
CA PHE A 35 -4.06 -13.34 8.67
C PHE A 35 -5.25 -12.53 9.21
N SER A 36 -5.64 -12.75 10.47
CA SER A 36 -6.76 -12.02 11.09
C SER A 36 -6.51 -10.50 11.14
N LEU A 37 -5.30 -10.08 11.51
CA LEU A 37 -4.91 -8.66 11.53
C LEU A 37 -4.84 -8.07 10.11
N ARG A 38 -4.36 -8.83 9.13
CA ARG A 38 -4.31 -8.43 7.72
C ARG A 38 -5.72 -8.23 7.13
N VAL A 39 -6.65 -9.14 7.43
CA VAL A 39 -8.07 -9.01 7.03
C VAL A 39 -8.74 -7.81 7.68
N MET A 40 -8.50 -7.58 8.98
CA MET A 40 -9.00 -6.40 9.68
C MET A 40 -8.47 -5.12 9.04
N THR A 41 -7.17 -5.04 8.78
CA THR A 41 -6.52 -3.87 8.17
C THR A 41 -7.04 -3.61 6.77
N TYR A 42 -7.17 -4.65 5.94
CA TYR A 42 -7.80 -4.56 4.61
C TYR A 42 -9.21 -3.98 4.68
N SER A 43 -10.04 -4.50 5.61
CA SER A 43 -11.43 -4.08 5.74
C SER A 43 -11.53 -2.62 6.17
N LEU A 44 -10.74 -2.21 7.18
CA LEU A 44 -10.69 -0.83 7.64
C LEU A 44 -10.20 0.13 6.55
N LEU A 45 -9.15 -0.23 5.81
CA LEU A 45 -8.68 0.61 4.71
C LEU A 45 -9.72 0.75 3.61
N ARG A 46 -10.43 -0.33 3.25
CA ARG A 46 -11.53 -0.29 2.27
C ARG A 46 -12.65 0.63 2.76
N ASP A 47 -13.07 0.46 4.02
CA ASP A 47 -14.25 1.12 4.58
C ASP A 47 -13.97 2.61 4.86
N HIS A 48 -12.71 2.98 5.14
CA HIS A 48 -12.29 4.37 5.39
C HIS A 48 -11.49 5.00 4.23
N ALA A 49 -11.43 4.38 3.05
CA ALA A 49 -10.61 4.86 1.93
C ALA A 49 -10.95 6.30 1.51
N GLU A 50 -12.25 6.62 1.44
CA GLU A 50 -12.73 7.96 1.09
C GLU A 50 -12.37 8.98 2.17
N GLU A 51 -12.60 8.64 3.44
CA GLU A 51 -12.25 9.50 4.58
C GLU A 51 -10.75 9.83 4.59
N ILE A 52 -9.91 8.79 4.48
CA ILE A 52 -8.45 8.93 4.45
C ILE A 52 -8.05 9.84 3.28
N THR A 53 -8.55 9.56 2.07
CA THR A 53 -8.24 10.34 0.87
C THR A 53 -8.61 11.81 1.04
N ILE A 54 -9.85 12.11 1.44
CA ILE A 54 -10.33 13.50 1.57
C ILE A 54 -9.54 14.24 2.65
N ARG A 55 -9.29 13.62 3.80
CA ARG A 55 -8.51 14.25 4.89
C ARG A 55 -7.07 14.51 4.46
N THR A 56 -6.41 13.55 3.81
CA THR A 56 -5.06 13.73 3.30
C THR A 56 -4.99 14.85 2.25
N LEU A 57 -5.92 14.90 1.29
CA LEU A 57 -5.92 15.95 0.27
C LEU A 57 -6.24 17.34 0.84
N LYS A 58 -7.08 17.42 1.88
CA LYS A 58 -7.29 18.68 2.62
C LYS A 58 -6.01 19.17 3.28
N LEU A 59 -5.24 18.28 3.91
CA LEU A 59 -3.93 18.62 4.49
C LEU A 59 -2.93 19.02 3.40
N LEU A 60 -2.93 18.32 2.26
CA LEU A 60 -2.06 18.64 1.14
C LEU A 60 -2.39 20.01 0.55
N ALA A 61 -3.68 20.35 0.42
CA ALA A 61 -4.14 21.64 -0.12
C ALA A 61 -3.72 22.83 0.75
N GLN A 62 -3.45 22.63 2.05
CA GLN A 62 -2.90 23.68 2.90
C GLN A 62 -1.46 24.06 2.50
N GLN A 63 -0.72 23.13 1.89
CA GLN A 63 0.67 23.33 1.47
C GLN A 63 0.80 23.60 -0.03
N TYR A 64 -0.04 22.94 -0.84
CA TYR A 64 0.00 23.00 -2.31
C TYR A 64 -1.40 23.25 -2.91
N PRO A 65 -2.06 24.39 -2.58
CA PRO A 65 -3.45 24.64 -2.95
C PRO A 65 -3.67 24.70 -4.48
N VAL A 66 -2.71 25.25 -5.23
CA VAL A 66 -2.81 25.38 -6.69
C VAL A 66 -2.80 23.99 -7.36
N LEU A 67 -1.93 23.08 -6.89
CA LEU A 67 -1.86 21.72 -7.41
C LEU A 67 -3.15 20.97 -7.16
N VAL A 68 -3.59 20.93 -5.90
CA VAL A 68 -4.78 20.16 -5.49
C VAL A 68 -6.03 20.68 -6.19
N ASN A 69 -6.25 22.00 -6.23
CA ASN A 69 -7.43 22.56 -6.86
C ASN A 69 -7.46 22.31 -8.39
N LYS A 70 -6.30 22.29 -9.04
CA LYS A 70 -6.21 22.05 -10.48
C LYS A 70 -6.41 20.57 -10.84
N GLN A 71 -6.03 19.65 -9.96
CA GLN A 71 -5.95 18.21 -10.24
C GLN A 71 -6.78 17.36 -9.27
N LEU A 72 -7.76 17.93 -8.57
CA LEU A 72 -8.45 17.29 -7.44
C LEU A 72 -8.95 15.88 -7.77
N ALA A 73 -9.72 15.74 -8.86
CA ALA A 73 -10.26 14.45 -9.28
C ALA A 73 -9.17 13.41 -9.58
N ARG A 74 -8.02 13.86 -10.11
CA ARG A 74 -6.88 12.98 -10.35
C ARG A 74 -6.18 12.58 -9.06
N CYS A 75 -5.95 13.54 -8.15
CA CYS A 75 -5.39 13.28 -6.84
C CYS A 75 -6.24 12.29 -6.04
N GLU A 76 -7.57 12.44 -6.06
CA GLU A 76 -8.51 11.51 -5.42
C GLU A 76 -8.42 10.11 -6.03
N TYR A 77 -8.40 10.02 -7.36
CA TYR A 77 -8.28 8.74 -8.06
C TYR A 77 -6.96 8.01 -7.74
N ASP A 78 -5.84 8.72 -7.82
CA ASP A 78 -4.51 8.15 -7.59
C ASP A 78 -4.35 7.73 -6.11
N MET A 79 -4.83 8.55 -5.16
CA MET A 79 -4.83 8.20 -3.73
C MET A 79 -5.69 6.99 -3.41
N ASN A 80 -6.92 6.92 -3.93
CA ASN A 80 -7.77 5.75 -3.76
C ASN A 80 -7.14 4.49 -4.38
N SER A 81 -6.43 4.64 -5.50
CA SER A 81 -5.70 3.53 -6.11
C SER A 81 -4.57 3.05 -5.21
N VAL A 82 -3.75 3.97 -4.69
CA VAL A 82 -2.67 3.63 -3.72
C VAL A 82 -3.25 2.91 -2.50
N ILE A 83 -4.29 3.44 -1.85
CA ILE A 83 -4.92 2.80 -0.69
C ILE A 83 -5.41 1.38 -1.02
N ARG A 84 -6.05 1.20 -2.19
CA ARG A 84 -6.55 -0.10 -2.63
C ARG A 84 -5.43 -1.12 -2.83
N TYR A 85 -4.35 -0.72 -3.50
CA TYR A 85 -3.20 -1.60 -3.72
C TYR A 85 -2.48 -1.91 -2.41
N ILE A 86 -2.32 -0.95 -1.50
CA ILE A 86 -1.80 -1.21 -0.15
C ILE A 86 -2.68 -2.23 0.56
N SER A 87 -4.00 -2.03 0.55
CA SER A 87 -4.95 -2.93 1.22
C SER A 87 -4.81 -4.37 0.71
N LEU A 88 -4.77 -4.55 -0.62
CA LEU A 88 -4.60 -5.85 -1.25
C LEU A 88 -3.25 -6.49 -0.91
N SER A 89 -2.19 -5.69 -0.87
CA SER A 89 -0.85 -6.16 -0.56
C SER A 89 -0.72 -6.59 0.91
N ILE A 90 -1.34 -5.85 1.82
CA ILE A 90 -1.46 -6.24 3.24
C ILE A 90 -2.27 -7.54 3.36
N LEU A 91 -3.44 -7.64 2.73
CA LEU A 91 -4.24 -8.86 2.76
C LEU A 91 -3.45 -10.07 2.26
N ARG A 92 -2.63 -9.85 1.23
CA ARG A 92 -1.77 -10.87 0.65
C ARG A 92 -0.51 -11.10 1.46
N ASP A 93 -0.01 -10.19 2.30
CA ASP A 93 1.37 -10.25 2.85
C ASP A 93 2.40 -10.35 1.72
N ASP A 94 2.30 -9.40 0.79
CA ASP A 94 3.06 -9.39 -0.46
C ASP A 94 3.42 -7.94 -0.84
N GLU A 95 4.52 -7.43 -0.28
CA GLU A 95 5.02 -6.08 -0.55
C GLU A 95 5.47 -5.91 -2.01
N LEU A 96 5.99 -6.98 -2.61
CA LEU A 96 6.46 -6.96 -3.98
C LEU A 96 5.31 -6.73 -4.97
N PHE A 97 4.13 -7.30 -4.69
CA PHE A 97 2.91 -7.02 -5.46
C PHE A 97 2.59 -5.51 -5.50
N PHE A 98 2.70 -4.79 -4.39
CA PHE A 98 2.49 -3.33 -4.36
C PHE A 98 3.47 -2.60 -5.29
N ARG A 99 4.74 -2.97 -5.19
CA ARG A 99 5.81 -2.36 -5.95
C ARG A 99 5.66 -2.59 -7.46
N GLU A 100 5.62 -3.85 -7.85
CA GLU A 100 5.65 -4.25 -9.26
C GLU A 100 4.34 -3.90 -9.99
N THR A 101 3.20 -3.97 -9.29
CA THR A 101 1.89 -3.74 -9.92
C THR A 101 1.49 -2.27 -9.96
N LEU A 102 1.96 -1.46 -9.01
CA LEU A 102 1.60 -0.04 -8.93
C LEU A 102 2.82 0.87 -8.93
N MET A 103 3.69 0.78 -7.92
CA MET A 103 4.62 1.88 -7.63
C MET A 103 5.71 2.06 -8.67
N ASP A 104 6.24 1.00 -9.27
CA ASP A 104 7.28 1.12 -10.30
C ASP A 104 6.74 1.89 -11.54
N TRP A 105 5.49 1.66 -11.93
CA TRP A 105 4.84 2.43 -12.99
C TRP A 105 4.45 3.85 -12.52
N LEU A 106 3.81 3.96 -11.37
CA LEU A 106 3.28 5.23 -10.86
C LEU A 106 4.39 6.24 -10.58
N ALA A 107 5.56 5.80 -10.07
CA ALA A 107 6.70 6.67 -9.84
C ALA A 107 7.21 7.31 -11.14
N ASN A 108 7.33 6.53 -12.21
CA ASN A 108 7.70 7.04 -13.53
C ASN A 108 6.72 8.10 -14.03
N ILE A 109 5.42 7.87 -13.86
CA ILE A 109 4.39 8.85 -14.20
C ILE A 109 4.56 10.11 -13.35
N ILE A 110 4.58 10.00 -12.02
CA ILE A 110 4.72 11.13 -11.10
C ILE A 110 5.96 11.99 -11.43
N ASN A 111 7.10 11.36 -11.73
CA ASN A 111 8.33 12.05 -12.09
C ASN A 111 8.20 12.80 -13.41
N SER A 112 7.53 12.22 -14.41
CA SER A 112 7.29 12.89 -15.70
C SER A 112 6.45 14.17 -15.56
N TYR A 113 5.56 14.23 -14.56
CA TYR A 113 4.76 15.41 -14.24
C TYR A 113 5.47 16.39 -13.29
N GLN A 114 6.68 16.07 -12.81
CA GLN A 114 7.49 16.90 -11.91
C GLN A 114 6.79 17.24 -10.59
N VAL A 115 5.98 16.31 -10.06
CA VAL A 115 5.22 16.47 -8.80
C VAL A 115 5.64 15.48 -7.70
N ALA A 116 6.83 14.90 -7.83
CA ALA A 116 7.34 13.88 -6.91
C ALA A 116 7.45 14.38 -5.45
N LYS A 117 7.83 15.65 -5.26
CA LYS A 117 7.93 16.27 -3.94
C LYS A 117 6.56 16.37 -3.26
N GLU A 118 5.56 16.83 -3.99
CA GLU A 118 4.19 17.00 -3.51
C GLU A 118 3.56 15.64 -3.21
N CYS A 119 3.78 14.64 -4.08
CA CYS A 119 3.34 13.26 -3.83
C CYS A 119 4.03 12.64 -2.61
N CYS A 120 5.34 12.86 -2.41
CA CYS A 120 6.03 12.45 -1.17
C CYS A 120 5.40 13.08 0.07
N THR A 121 5.09 14.38 0.02
CA THR A 121 4.38 15.04 1.12
C THR A 121 3.00 14.43 1.33
N CYS A 122 2.26 14.15 0.25
CA CYS A 122 0.95 13.50 0.31
C CYS A 122 1.00 12.15 1.03
N TYR A 123 1.97 11.28 0.70
CA TYR A 123 2.10 9.97 1.35
C TYR A 123 2.48 10.07 2.83
N ARG A 124 3.28 11.06 3.23
CA ARG A 124 3.54 11.32 4.66
C ARG A 124 2.29 11.81 5.39
N LEU A 125 1.50 12.69 4.77
CA LEU A 125 0.21 13.13 5.33
C LEU A 125 -0.78 11.97 5.41
N MET A 126 -0.76 11.05 4.45
CA MET A 126 -1.55 9.82 4.49
C MET A 126 -1.16 8.94 5.69
N GLN A 127 0.13 8.80 6.00
CA GLN A 127 0.58 8.06 7.21
C GLN A 127 -0.02 8.66 8.49
N THR A 128 -0.02 9.99 8.62
CA THR A 128 -0.62 10.67 9.77
C THR A 128 -2.11 10.38 9.85
N VAL A 129 -2.85 10.55 8.76
CA VAL A 129 -4.30 10.32 8.74
C VAL A 129 -4.63 8.86 9.02
N VAL A 130 -3.88 7.91 8.46
CA VAL A 130 -4.05 6.48 8.76
C VAL A 130 -3.84 6.21 10.25
N GLY A 131 -2.82 6.80 10.88
CA GLY A 131 -2.58 6.66 12.32
C GLY A 131 -3.67 7.28 13.21
N GLU A 132 -4.46 8.21 12.68
CA GLU A 132 -5.60 8.82 13.38
C GLU A 132 -6.91 8.04 13.18
N VAL A 133 -7.07 7.36 12.04
CA VAL A 133 -8.32 6.68 11.65
C VAL A 133 -8.31 5.20 12.04
N LEU A 134 -7.16 4.52 11.93
CA LEU A 134 -7.03 3.09 12.17
C LEU A 134 -6.47 2.80 13.58
N PRO A 135 -6.78 1.63 14.17
CA PRO A 135 -6.05 1.12 15.33
C PRO A 135 -4.54 1.04 15.04
N SER A 136 -3.72 1.26 16.08
CA SER A 136 -2.25 1.33 15.97
C SER A 136 -1.64 0.12 15.23
N GLU A 137 -2.07 -1.10 15.57
CA GLU A 137 -1.58 -2.33 14.94
C GLU A 137 -1.87 -2.39 13.44
N CYS A 138 -3.05 -1.90 13.02
CA CYS A 138 -3.42 -1.85 11.60
C CYS A 138 -2.65 -0.75 10.88
N ALA A 139 -2.49 0.43 11.50
CA ALA A 139 -1.70 1.53 10.95
C ALA A 139 -0.22 1.15 10.76
N MET A 140 0.34 0.35 11.69
CA MET A 140 1.70 -0.18 11.54
C MET A 140 1.87 -1.06 10.30
N LEU A 141 0.86 -1.83 9.90
CA LEU A 141 0.90 -2.63 8.67
C LEU A 141 0.88 -1.78 7.39
N VAL A 142 0.35 -0.56 7.44
CA VAL A 142 0.32 0.38 6.29
C VAL A 142 1.67 1.05 6.07
N LYS A 143 2.41 1.29 7.17
CA LYS A 143 3.62 2.10 7.16
C LYS A 143 4.67 1.63 6.13
N PRO A 144 5.05 0.34 6.02
CA PRO A 144 6.05 -0.12 5.05
C PRO A 144 5.71 0.27 3.61
N TYR A 145 4.44 0.17 3.21
CA TYR A 145 4.00 0.48 1.86
C TYR A 145 4.08 1.97 1.54
N SER A 146 3.68 2.81 2.49
CA SER A 146 3.83 4.27 2.34
C SER A 146 5.30 4.71 2.34
N ASP A 147 6.16 4.05 3.13
CA ASP A 147 7.61 4.29 3.10
C ASP A 147 8.22 3.85 1.76
N LEU A 148 7.78 2.73 1.20
CA LEU A 148 8.15 2.27 -0.13
C LEU A 148 7.74 3.30 -1.18
N ALA A 149 6.50 3.79 -1.13
CA ALA A 149 6.01 4.80 -2.08
C ALA A 149 6.82 6.10 -2.01
N ILE A 150 7.19 6.55 -0.80
CA ILE A 150 8.06 7.71 -0.60
C ILE A 150 9.46 7.43 -1.16
N SER A 151 10.03 6.27 -0.87
CA SER A 151 11.38 5.89 -1.30
C SER A 151 11.47 5.78 -2.83
N ALA A 152 10.42 5.27 -3.48
CA ALA A 152 10.31 5.18 -4.93
C ALA A 152 10.28 6.54 -5.62
N LEU A 153 9.87 7.61 -4.93
CA LEU A 153 9.82 8.97 -5.49
C LEU A 153 11.07 9.81 -5.17
N ILE A 154 11.84 9.42 -4.14
CA ILE A 154 13.10 10.10 -3.79
C ILE A 154 14.27 9.58 -4.65
N ASN A 155 14.24 8.30 -5.01
CA ASN A 155 15.35 7.61 -5.67
C ASN A 155 15.17 7.43 -7.19
N ALA A 156 14.17 8.09 -7.79
CA ALA A 156 13.81 7.91 -9.19
C ALA A 156 14.14 9.12 -10.07
#